data_AF-A0A1M6GL47-F1
#
_entry.id   AF-A0A1M6GL47-F1
#
_cell.length_a   1.000
_cell.length_b   1.000
_cell.length_c   1.000
_cell.angle_alpha   90.00
_cell.angle_beta   90.00
_cell.angle_gamma   90.00
#
_symmetry.space_group_name_H-M   'P 1'
#
loop_
_entity.id
_entity.type
_entity.pdbx_description
1 polymer ?
#
loop_
_entity_poly.entity_id
_entity_poly.type
_entity_poly.pdbx_seq_one_letter_code
_entity_poly.pdbx_strand_id
1 'polypeptide(L)'
;MKFSYALLKISPVLVALSMLSGCAGSSEETLEVPTNLPPICRDIDFSANPDMREVCGVRKVHNKAYKNIPQQRYLIKPTETSIVKTGNKLELRFQNSLPLYLEGPIVNDLQFGQEKRLQKVPNTYDYHEIYNKASGERLRVFKMNIPTDAGTRYDFCFRIPEKKGSDRTRNRAMGSNIERMDCEDFEQVVAADRAAKAAR
;
A
#
# COMPACT_ATOMS: atom_id res chain seq x y z
N MET A 1 -22.69 -38.90 -82.56
CA MET A 1 -21.62 -38.58 -81.58
C MET A 1 -22.28 -38.49 -80.20
N LYS A 2 -22.07 -39.51 -79.37
CA LYS A 2 -21.22 -39.53 -78.16
C LYS A 2 -22.02 -39.22 -76.87
N PHE A 3 -22.15 -40.25 -76.04
CA PHE A 3 -22.59 -40.24 -74.64
C PHE A 3 -21.86 -39.17 -73.81
N SER A 4 -22.49 -38.68 -72.74
CA SER A 4 -21.71 -38.32 -71.54
C SER A 4 -22.51 -38.43 -70.24
N TYR A 5 -21.78 -38.85 -69.21
CA TYR A 5 -22.21 -39.37 -67.91
C TYR A 5 -22.42 -38.28 -66.84
N ALA A 6 -23.28 -38.63 -65.88
CA ALA A 6 -23.19 -38.45 -64.41
C ALA A 6 -22.75 -37.10 -63.80
N LEU A 7 -23.46 -36.69 -62.74
CA LEU A 7 -22.83 -36.43 -61.43
C LEU A 7 -23.90 -36.25 -60.33
N LEU A 8 -23.90 -37.21 -59.39
CA LEU A 8 -24.46 -37.11 -58.04
C LEU A 8 -24.02 -35.78 -57.39
N LYS A 9 -24.95 -35.05 -56.75
CA LYS A 9 -24.59 -34.08 -55.72
C LYS A 9 -25.25 -34.45 -54.39
N ILE A 10 -24.38 -34.62 -53.42
CA ILE A 10 -24.56 -35.17 -52.09
C ILE A 10 -25.31 -34.17 -51.19
N SER A 11 -26.20 -34.71 -50.38
CA SER A 11 -27.05 -34.02 -49.39
C SER A 11 -26.24 -33.33 -48.28
N PRO A 12 -26.56 -32.08 -47.87
CA PRO A 12 -25.92 -31.41 -46.75
C PRO A 12 -26.79 -31.53 -45.48
N VAL A 13 -26.97 -32.74 -44.95
CA VAL A 13 -27.52 -32.95 -43.59
C VAL A 13 -26.40 -33.07 -42.54
N LEU A 14 -25.13 -32.97 -42.95
CA LEU A 14 -23.95 -33.21 -42.10
C LEU A 14 -23.19 -31.91 -41.71
N VAL A 15 -23.91 -30.82 -41.39
CA VAL A 15 -23.32 -29.59 -40.82
C VAL A 15 -23.84 -29.37 -39.40
N ALA A 16 -23.90 -30.45 -38.62
CA ALA A 16 -24.28 -30.42 -37.23
C ALA A 16 -23.38 -31.38 -36.45
N LEU A 17 -22.10 -31.05 -36.24
CA LEU A 17 -21.29 -31.60 -35.12
C LEU A 17 -19.85 -31.06 -34.96
N SER A 18 -19.53 -29.79 -35.29
CA SER A 18 -18.13 -29.30 -35.18
C SER A 18 -17.91 -28.03 -34.36
N MET A 19 -18.86 -27.63 -33.50
CA MET A 19 -18.76 -26.39 -32.71
C MET A 19 -18.77 -26.63 -31.18
N LEU A 20 -18.15 -27.71 -30.71
CA LEU A 20 -17.94 -27.98 -29.27
C LEU A 20 -16.45 -28.21 -28.97
N SER A 21 -15.58 -27.33 -29.46
CA SER A 21 -14.26 -27.14 -28.86
C SER A 21 -14.42 -26.26 -27.62
N GLY A 22 -14.49 -26.91 -26.47
CA GLY A 22 -14.51 -26.25 -25.17
C GLY A 22 -13.27 -25.37 -25.00
N CYS A 23 -13.50 -24.07 -24.76
CA CYS A 23 -12.49 -23.22 -24.16
C CYS A 23 -12.20 -23.76 -22.75
N ALA A 24 -11.10 -24.51 -22.60
CA ALA A 24 -10.48 -24.75 -21.31
C ALA A 24 -9.96 -23.39 -20.79
N GLY A 25 -10.82 -22.64 -20.12
CA GLY A 25 -10.43 -21.45 -19.39
C GLY A 25 -9.59 -21.84 -18.19
N SER A 26 -8.30 -21.49 -18.22
CA SER A 26 -7.47 -21.40 -17.02
C SER A 26 -8.15 -20.44 -16.04
N SER A 27 -8.91 -20.96 -15.07
CA SER A 27 -9.48 -20.15 -14.00
C SER A 27 -8.40 -19.97 -12.93
N GLU A 28 -7.73 -18.83 -12.92
CA GLU A 28 -6.88 -18.45 -11.78
C GLU A 28 -7.72 -18.45 -10.49
N GLU A 29 -7.26 -19.19 -9.48
CA GLU A 29 -7.94 -19.28 -8.19
C GLU A 29 -7.94 -17.91 -7.50
N THR A 30 -9.12 -17.39 -7.17
CA THR A 30 -9.24 -16.11 -6.45
C THR A 30 -9.11 -16.34 -4.94
N LEU A 31 -8.10 -15.73 -4.33
CA LEU A 31 -7.79 -15.86 -2.90
C LEU A 31 -8.31 -14.67 -2.08
N GLU A 32 -8.94 -14.95 -0.94
CA GLU A 32 -9.28 -13.96 0.09
C GLU A 32 -8.22 -13.96 1.18
N VAL A 33 -7.40 -12.91 1.20
CA VAL A 33 -6.36 -12.70 2.20
C VAL A 33 -6.90 -11.77 3.30
N PRO A 34 -6.94 -12.21 4.58
CA PRO A 34 -7.33 -11.38 5.71
C PRO A 34 -6.47 -10.10 5.85
N THR A 35 -7.03 -9.02 6.40
CA THR A 35 -6.30 -7.76 6.64
C THR A 35 -5.43 -7.79 7.90
N ASN A 36 -5.78 -8.62 8.88
CA ASN A 36 -5.02 -8.81 10.11
C ASN A 36 -4.18 -10.09 10.04
N LEU A 37 -3.22 -10.12 9.12
CA LEU A 37 -2.33 -11.27 8.98
C LEU A 37 -1.29 -11.31 10.12
N PRO A 38 -1.00 -12.51 10.67
CA PRO A 38 0.14 -12.74 11.53
C PRO A 38 1.44 -12.25 10.85
N PRO A 39 2.45 -11.75 11.59
CA PRO A 39 3.68 -11.21 11.01
C PRO A 39 4.38 -12.14 10.01
N ILE A 40 4.34 -13.45 10.26
CA ILE A 40 4.93 -14.49 9.38
C ILE A 40 4.24 -14.62 8.02
N CYS A 41 2.98 -14.18 7.92
CA CYS A 41 2.12 -14.35 6.75
C CYS A 41 2.05 -13.12 5.84
N ARG A 42 2.66 -11.99 6.24
CA ARG A 42 2.47 -10.70 5.55
C ARG A 42 3.21 -10.60 4.22
N ASP A 43 4.30 -11.36 4.04
CA ASP A 43 5.21 -11.28 2.89
C ASP A 43 5.12 -12.52 1.97
N ILE A 44 4.12 -13.38 2.16
CA ILE A 44 3.95 -14.62 1.40
C ILE A 44 3.10 -14.37 0.15
N ASP A 45 3.58 -14.81 -1.02
CA ASP A 45 2.71 -15.00 -2.18
C ASP A 45 1.96 -16.32 -2.04
N PHE A 46 0.72 -16.21 -1.60
CA PHE A 46 -0.18 -17.35 -1.43
C PHE A 46 -0.57 -18.01 -2.76
N SER A 47 -0.40 -17.32 -3.90
CA SER A 47 -0.66 -17.91 -5.22
C SER A 47 0.40 -18.97 -5.53
N ALA A 48 1.67 -18.62 -5.29
CA ALA A 48 2.82 -19.51 -5.44
C ALA A 48 2.96 -20.55 -4.32
N ASN A 49 2.44 -20.25 -3.12
CA ASN A 49 2.56 -21.10 -1.93
C ASN A 49 1.17 -21.48 -1.38
N PRO A 50 0.48 -22.44 -2.01
CA PRO A 50 -0.89 -22.81 -1.63
C PRO A 50 -0.99 -23.39 -0.22
N ASP A 51 0.07 -24.05 0.27
CA ASP A 51 0.10 -24.70 1.58
C ASP A 51 0.04 -23.68 2.73
N MET A 52 0.57 -22.48 2.50
CA MET A 52 0.55 -21.40 3.49
C MET A 52 -0.81 -20.70 3.58
N ARG A 53 -1.74 -20.99 2.67
CA ARG A 53 -3.07 -20.36 2.64
C ARG A 53 -3.86 -20.69 3.91
N GLU A 54 -3.92 -21.97 4.27
CA GLU A 54 -4.68 -22.43 5.42
C GLU A 54 -4.09 -21.91 6.74
N VAL A 55 -2.75 -21.97 6.85
CA VAL A 55 -1.99 -21.49 8.02
C VAL A 55 -2.20 -20.00 8.26
N CYS A 56 -2.29 -19.22 7.19
CA CYS A 56 -2.46 -17.77 7.24
C CYS A 56 -3.92 -17.32 7.15
N GLY A 57 -4.89 -18.25 7.20
CA GLY A 57 -6.32 -17.96 7.16
C GLY A 57 -6.83 -17.45 5.81
N VAL A 58 -6.08 -17.66 4.73
CA VAL A 58 -6.43 -17.28 3.35
C VAL A 58 -7.40 -18.31 2.77
N ARG A 59 -8.59 -17.87 2.38
CA ARG A 59 -9.66 -18.77 1.88
C ARG A 59 -9.79 -18.67 0.36
N LYS A 60 -10.09 -19.79 -0.32
CA LYS A 60 -10.47 -19.79 -1.74
C LYS A 60 -11.93 -19.33 -1.86
N VAL A 61 -12.18 -18.25 -2.60
CA VAL A 61 -13.55 -17.74 -2.79
C VAL A 61 -14.04 -18.13 -4.17
N HIS A 62 -15.19 -18.80 -4.24
CA HIS A 62 -15.79 -19.24 -5.51
C HIS A 62 -16.58 -18.13 -6.21
N ASN A 63 -16.83 -17.01 -5.52
CA ASN A 63 -17.53 -15.85 -6.04
C ASN A 63 -16.55 -14.71 -6.33
N LYS A 64 -16.60 -14.16 -7.55
CA LYS A 64 -15.98 -12.88 -7.93
C LYS A 64 -16.68 -11.71 -7.21
N ALA A 65 -16.59 -11.68 -5.88
CA ALA A 65 -16.79 -10.43 -5.18
C ALA A 65 -15.59 -9.56 -5.56
N TYR A 66 -15.82 -8.49 -6.33
CA TYR A 66 -14.83 -7.47 -6.63
C TYR A 66 -14.13 -7.05 -5.34
N LYS A 67 -12.98 -7.66 -5.04
CA LYS A 67 -12.18 -7.29 -3.89
C LYS A 67 -11.16 -6.30 -4.39
N ASN A 68 -11.47 -5.03 -4.13
CA ASN A 68 -10.47 -3.99 -3.94
C ASN A 68 -9.48 -4.50 -2.88
N ILE A 69 -8.48 -5.26 -3.29
CA ILE A 69 -7.36 -5.51 -2.41
C ILE A 69 -6.79 -4.11 -2.12
N PRO A 70 -6.61 -3.71 -0.84
CA PRO A 70 -6.14 -2.37 -0.53
C PRO A 70 -4.86 -2.11 -1.32
N GLN A 71 -4.87 -1.05 -2.12
CA GLN A 71 -3.71 -0.58 -2.86
C GLN A 71 -2.72 -0.06 -1.82
N GLN A 72 -1.99 -0.97 -1.18
CA GLN A 72 -1.16 -0.69 0.00
C GLN A 72 0.27 -1.14 -0.24
N ARG A 73 1.22 -0.32 0.19
CA ARG A 73 2.65 -0.64 0.24
C ARG A 73 3.21 -0.28 1.60
N TYR A 74 4.04 -1.16 2.14
CA TYR A 74 4.70 -0.92 3.42
C TYR A 74 5.97 -0.08 3.23
N LEU A 75 6.25 0.77 4.20
CA LEU A 75 7.48 1.53 4.30
C LEU A 75 8.53 0.75 5.11
N ILE A 76 9.81 1.03 4.90
CA ILE A 76 10.88 0.47 5.73
C ILE A 76 10.93 1.20 7.08
N LYS A 77 10.73 2.52 7.11
CA LYS A 77 10.78 3.33 8.33
C LYS A 77 9.61 4.32 8.43
N PRO A 78 9.10 4.61 9.64
CA PRO A 78 9.19 3.74 10.80
C PRO A 78 8.48 2.40 10.50
N THR A 79 8.79 1.37 11.29
CA THR A 79 8.21 0.03 11.08
C THR A 79 6.68 0.08 11.16
N GLU A 80 6.01 -0.84 10.47
CA GLU A 80 4.55 -0.97 10.49
C GLU A 80 3.80 0.28 9.99
N THR A 81 4.50 1.12 9.21
CA THR A 81 3.94 2.25 8.48
C THR A 81 3.65 1.84 7.04
N SER A 82 2.56 2.35 6.48
CA SER A 82 2.16 2.02 5.10
C SER A 82 1.60 3.22 4.36
N ILE A 83 1.71 3.16 3.03
CA ILE A 83 1.03 4.06 2.11
C ILE A 83 -0.14 3.28 1.52
N VAL A 84 -1.34 3.84 1.61
CA VAL A 84 -2.57 3.27 1.06
C VAL A 84 -3.14 4.23 0.03
N LYS A 85 -3.42 3.74 -1.17
CA LYS A 85 -4.16 4.47 -2.19
C LYS A 85 -5.66 4.23 -2.01
N THR A 86 -6.39 5.32 -1.89
CA THR A 86 -7.84 5.33 -1.70
C THR A 86 -8.43 6.27 -2.74
N GLY A 87 -8.88 5.69 -3.86
CA GLY A 87 -9.29 6.44 -5.04
C GLY A 87 -8.14 7.28 -5.61
N ASN A 88 -8.31 8.60 -5.64
CA ASN A 88 -7.31 9.56 -6.14
C ASN A 88 -6.46 10.19 -5.03
N LYS A 89 -6.39 9.55 -3.85
CA LYS A 89 -5.62 10.04 -2.71
C LYS A 89 -4.64 8.98 -2.23
N LEU A 90 -3.54 9.45 -1.66
CA LEU A 90 -2.62 8.62 -0.90
C LEU A 90 -2.71 8.96 0.59
N GLU A 91 -2.78 7.92 1.39
CA GLU A 91 -2.80 7.99 2.84
C GLU A 91 -1.53 7.35 3.40
N LEU A 92 -0.79 8.12 4.18
CA LEU A 92 0.28 7.63 5.05
C LEU A 92 -0.34 7.22 6.38
N ARG A 93 -0.23 5.94 6.72
CA ARG A 93 -0.81 5.35 7.92
C ARG A 93 0.30 4.87 8.84
N PHE A 94 0.42 5.50 10.01
CA PHE A 94 1.21 4.98 11.12
C PHE A 94 0.33 4.22 12.09
N GLN A 95 0.94 3.33 12.86
CA GLN A 95 0.24 2.68 13.97
C GLN A 95 -0.27 3.69 14.98
N ASN A 96 -1.50 3.47 15.46
CA ASN A 96 -2.11 4.28 16.52
C ASN A 96 -2.11 5.79 16.21
N SER A 97 -2.28 6.15 14.94
CA SER A 97 -2.41 7.52 14.46
C SER A 97 -3.56 7.63 13.46
N LEU A 98 -4.07 8.84 13.25
CA LEU A 98 -4.99 9.08 12.15
C LEU A 98 -4.22 9.05 10.81
N PRO A 99 -4.83 8.55 9.72
CA PRO A 99 -4.23 8.62 8.39
C PRO A 99 -3.88 10.06 8.00
N LEU A 100 -2.71 10.26 7.41
CA LEU A 100 -2.24 11.55 6.89
C LEU A 100 -2.28 11.52 5.37
N TYR A 101 -2.76 12.59 4.73
CA TYR A 101 -2.79 12.63 3.27
C TYR A 101 -1.43 13.04 2.69
N LEU A 102 -0.95 12.25 1.73
CA LEU A 102 0.21 12.58 0.90
C LEU A 102 -0.30 13.27 -0.37
N GLU A 103 -0.19 14.59 -0.39
CA GLU A 103 -0.56 15.43 -1.52
C GLU A 103 0.62 15.66 -2.47
N GLY A 104 0.30 16.11 -3.69
CA GLY A 104 1.27 16.42 -4.73
C GLY A 104 1.45 15.31 -5.77
N PRO A 105 2.47 15.42 -6.64
CA PRO A 105 2.65 14.52 -7.78
C PRO A 105 2.85 13.05 -7.39
N ILE A 106 3.33 12.78 -6.17
CA ILE A 106 3.54 11.41 -5.65
C ILE A 106 2.31 10.50 -5.79
N VAL A 107 1.09 11.07 -5.79
CA VAL A 107 -0.17 10.33 -5.90
C VAL A 107 -0.25 9.48 -7.17
N ASN A 108 0.39 9.95 -8.24
CA ASN A 108 0.40 9.31 -9.54
C ASN A 108 1.68 8.52 -9.80
N ASP A 109 2.75 8.80 -9.05
CA ASP A 109 4.08 8.22 -9.29
C ASP A 109 4.32 6.90 -8.55
N LEU A 110 3.50 6.58 -7.55
CA LEU A 110 3.56 5.30 -6.84
C LEU A 110 2.66 4.25 -7.48
N GLN A 111 3.26 3.10 -7.79
CA GLN A 111 2.55 1.95 -8.32
C GLN A 111 2.14 1.01 -7.19
N PHE A 112 0.92 0.48 -7.28
CA PHE A 112 0.31 -0.43 -6.29
C PHE A 112 -0.06 -1.78 -6.91
N GLY A 113 0.49 -2.10 -8.09
CA GLY A 113 0.29 -3.39 -8.75
C GLY A 113 0.83 -4.56 -7.93
N GLN A 114 0.39 -5.79 -8.25
CA GLN A 114 0.67 -6.99 -7.46
C GLN A 114 2.17 -7.20 -7.16
N GLU A 115 3.04 -7.00 -8.16
CA GLU A 115 4.49 -7.11 -8.03
C GLU A 115 5.08 -6.14 -7.01
N LYS A 116 4.53 -4.92 -6.94
CA LYS A 116 5.02 -3.84 -6.07
C LYS A 116 4.54 -3.95 -4.63
N ARG A 117 3.51 -4.76 -4.37
CA ARG A 117 2.91 -4.90 -3.03
C ARG A 117 3.80 -5.67 -2.05
N LEU A 118 4.55 -6.64 -2.55
CA LEU A 118 5.52 -7.41 -1.76
C LEU A 118 6.80 -6.60 -1.47
N GLN A 119 7.03 -5.51 -2.21
CA GLN A 119 8.21 -4.69 -2.09
C GLN A 119 7.98 -3.53 -1.13
N LYS A 120 8.72 -3.52 -0.02
CA LYS A 120 8.75 -2.37 0.90
C LYS A 120 9.38 -1.17 0.20
N VAL A 121 8.79 0.01 0.40
CA VAL A 121 9.30 1.28 -0.14
C VAL A 121 10.48 1.74 0.73
N PRO A 122 11.69 1.89 0.17
CA PRO A 122 12.90 2.20 0.92
C PRO A 122 13.02 3.69 1.25
N ASN A 123 12.09 4.17 2.05
CA ASN A 123 12.04 5.55 2.49
C ASN A 123 13.11 5.85 3.56
N THR A 124 13.46 7.13 3.71
CA THR A 124 14.21 7.60 4.88
C THR A 124 13.26 8.23 5.89
N TYR A 125 13.72 8.31 7.14
CA TYR A 125 12.99 8.85 8.27
C TYR A 125 13.99 9.52 9.20
N ASP A 126 13.87 10.83 9.38
CA ASP A 126 14.68 11.63 10.29
C ASP A 126 13.77 12.17 11.40
N TYR A 127 14.09 11.87 12.66
CA TYR A 127 13.26 12.20 13.82
C TYR A 127 14.07 13.01 14.84
N HIS A 128 13.50 14.12 15.29
CA HIS A 128 14.08 14.99 16.29
C HIS A 128 13.11 15.23 17.44
N GLU A 129 13.66 15.18 18.66
CA GLU A 129 12.97 15.55 19.88
C GLU A 129 13.72 16.72 20.51
N ILE A 130 13.08 17.88 20.50
CA ILE A 130 13.64 19.16 20.86
C ILE A 130 13.00 19.61 22.16
N TYR A 131 13.81 19.88 23.16
CA TYR A 131 13.35 20.34 24.46
C TYR A 131 13.62 21.83 24.62
N ASN A 132 12.55 22.62 24.71
CA ASN A 132 12.66 24.04 25.00
C ASN A 132 12.75 24.24 26.52
N LYS A 133 13.94 24.62 27.01
CA LYS A 133 14.16 24.86 28.45
C LYS A 133 13.35 26.04 28.99
N ALA A 134 13.03 27.04 28.16
CA ALA A 134 12.35 28.25 28.60
C ALA A 134 10.84 28.02 28.77
N SER A 135 10.20 27.30 27.86
CA SER A 135 8.78 26.93 28.00
C SER A 135 8.56 25.60 28.74
N GLY A 136 9.60 24.78 28.88
CA GLY A 136 9.49 23.42 29.43
C GLY A 136 8.82 22.42 28.48
N GLU A 137 8.49 22.85 27.25
CA GLU A 137 7.79 22.04 26.25
C GLU A 137 8.74 21.20 25.41
N ARG A 138 8.23 20.05 24.93
CA ARG A 138 8.92 19.13 24.05
C ARG A 138 8.26 19.13 22.67
N LEU A 139 9.01 19.60 21.69
CA LEU A 139 8.64 19.55 20.29
C LEU A 139 9.20 18.27 19.65
N ARG A 140 8.33 17.46 19.06
CA ARG A 140 8.73 16.26 18.30
C ARG A 140 8.41 16.50 16.83
N VAL A 141 9.40 16.38 15.96
CA VAL A 141 9.27 16.60 14.52
C VAL A 141 9.96 15.49 13.76
N PHE A 142 9.48 15.18 12.57
CA PHE A 142 10.14 14.22 11.70
C PHE A 142 9.95 14.53 10.22
N LYS A 143 10.93 14.12 9.42
CA LYS A 143 10.96 14.22 7.96
C LYS A 143 11.01 12.84 7.34
N MET A 144 10.21 12.63 6.31
CA MET A 144 10.15 11.41 5.53
C MET A 144 10.47 11.70 4.08
N ASN A 145 11.49 11.02 3.54
CA ASN A 145 11.78 11.02 2.12
C ASN A 145 11.26 9.72 1.51
N ILE A 146 10.23 9.82 0.66
CA ILE A 146 9.56 8.67 0.05
C ILE A 146 9.98 8.61 -1.43
N PRO A 147 10.75 7.58 -1.85
CA PRO A 147 11.05 7.36 -3.25
C PRO A 147 9.87 6.73 -3.97
N THR A 148 9.70 7.08 -5.26
CA THR A 148 8.74 6.46 -6.16
C THR A 148 9.39 5.36 -6.98
N ASP A 149 8.58 4.61 -7.72
CA ASP A 149 9.07 3.53 -8.56
C ASP A 149 9.96 4.03 -9.71
N ALA A 150 9.82 5.30 -10.12
CA ALA A 150 10.67 5.96 -11.10
C ALA A 150 11.96 6.56 -10.50
N GLY A 151 12.15 6.48 -9.18
CA GLY A 151 13.33 7.01 -8.49
C GLY A 151 13.21 8.47 -8.03
N THR A 152 12.13 9.18 -8.40
CA THR A 152 11.81 10.51 -7.85
C THR A 152 11.61 10.43 -6.34
N ARG A 153 12.06 11.43 -5.59
CA ARG A 153 11.96 11.43 -4.13
C ARG A 153 11.14 12.63 -3.67
N TYR A 154 10.23 12.38 -2.74
CA TYR A 154 9.35 13.40 -2.17
C TYR A 154 9.58 13.51 -0.67
N ASP A 155 9.75 14.75 -0.20
CA ASP A 155 9.91 15.05 1.22
C ASP A 155 8.57 15.44 1.85
N PHE A 156 8.29 14.85 3.01
CA PHE A 156 7.13 15.16 3.84
C PHE A 156 7.60 15.41 5.26
N CYS A 157 7.20 16.55 5.83
CA CYS A 157 7.59 16.94 7.17
C CYS A 157 6.37 17.03 8.09
N PHE A 158 6.55 16.59 9.33
CA PHE A 158 5.47 16.44 10.28
C PHE A 158 5.90 16.85 11.68
N ARG A 159 4.94 17.31 12.48
CA ARG A 159 5.06 17.56 13.91
C ARG A 159 4.15 16.64 14.69
N ILE A 160 4.61 16.20 15.86
CA ILE A 160 3.83 15.41 16.81
C ILE A 160 3.58 16.29 18.05
N PRO A 161 2.37 16.88 18.17
CA PRO A 161 1.99 17.69 19.31
C PRO A 161 2.13 16.91 20.62
N GLU A 162 2.30 17.64 21.73
CA GLU A 162 2.20 17.03 23.04
C GLU A 162 0.77 16.56 23.31
N LYS A 163 0.66 15.40 23.96
CA LYS A 163 -0.64 14.87 24.37
C LYS A 163 -1.18 15.70 25.53
N LYS A 164 -2.23 16.48 25.30
CA LYS A 164 -2.93 17.24 26.35
C LYS A 164 -3.93 16.33 27.10
N GLY A 165 -4.04 16.49 28.42
CA GLY A 165 -5.03 15.80 29.27
C GLY A 165 -4.48 14.68 30.17
N SER A 166 -5.37 14.03 30.94
CA SER A 166 -5.02 12.97 31.89
C SER A 166 -4.59 11.67 31.20
N ASP A 167 -3.77 10.85 31.86
CA ASP A 167 -3.23 9.57 31.35
C ASP A 167 -4.29 8.65 30.75
N ARG A 168 -5.44 8.55 31.43
CA ARG A 168 -6.60 7.79 30.95
C ARG A 168 -7.16 8.34 29.63
N THR A 169 -7.20 9.66 29.48
CA THR A 169 -7.64 10.34 28.25
C THR A 169 -6.60 10.19 27.14
N ARG A 170 -5.31 10.32 27.45
CA ARG A 170 -4.19 10.18 26.49
C ARG A 170 -4.06 8.79 25.85
N ASN A 171 -4.59 7.76 26.50
CA ASN A 171 -4.58 6.36 26.02
C ASN A 171 -5.90 5.95 25.35
N ARG A 172 -7.01 6.60 25.69
CA ARG A 172 -8.37 6.24 25.23
C ARG A 172 -8.90 7.16 24.15
N ALA A 173 -8.43 8.41 24.10
CA ALA A 173 -8.82 9.41 23.12
C ALA A 173 -7.71 9.57 22.08
N MET A 174 -7.95 8.98 20.90
CA MET A 174 -7.33 9.33 19.62
C MET A 174 -5.83 9.01 19.51
N GLY A 175 -5.44 8.48 18.35
CA GLY A 175 -4.04 8.32 18.01
C GLY A 175 -3.25 9.61 18.15
N SER A 176 -1.92 9.55 18.16
CA SER A 176 -1.11 10.77 18.10
C SER A 176 -1.58 11.62 16.92
N ASN A 177 -2.01 12.86 17.19
CA ASN A 177 -2.48 13.79 16.17
C ASN A 177 -1.27 14.34 15.42
N ILE A 178 -0.72 13.55 14.51
CA ILE A 178 0.42 13.98 13.69
C ILE A 178 -0.10 15.06 12.75
N GLU A 179 0.60 16.19 12.70
CA GLU A 179 0.22 17.33 11.88
C GLU A 179 1.28 17.58 10.83
N ARG A 180 0.86 17.95 9.62
CA ARG A 180 1.77 18.32 8.54
C ARG A 180 2.42 19.66 8.87
N MET A 181 3.69 19.82 8.53
CA MET A 181 4.41 21.08 8.56
C MET A 181 5.25 21.24 7.29
N ASP A 182 5.67 22.46 7.00
CA ASP A 182 6.55 22.71 5.88
C ASP A 182 7.95 22.19 6.18
N CYS A 183 8.62 21.69 5.14
CA CYS A 183 9.97 21.16 5.32
C CYS A 183 11.00 22.25 5.55
N GLU A 184 10.77 23.48 5.11
CA GLU A 184 11.62 24.62 5.47
C GLU A 184 11.56 24.90 6.97
N ASP A 185 10.36 24.91 7.56
CA ASP A 185 10.18 25.07 9.01
C ASP A 185 10.87 23.94 9.79
N PHE A 186 10.80 22.70 9.28
CA PHE A 186 11.48 21.57 9.87
C PHE A 186 13.00 21.80 9.94
N GLU A 187 13.61 22.19 8.82
CA GLU A 187 15.06 22.43 8.77
C GLU A 187 15.46 23.59 9.69
N GLN A 188 14.67 24.67 9.75
CA GLN A 188 14.93 25.81 10.64
C GLN A 188 14.89 25.39 12.11
N VAL A 189 13.88 24.64 12.51
CA VAL A 189 13.71 24.13 13.89
C VAL A 189 14.87 23.23 14.29
N VAL A 190 15.26 22.31 13.41
CA VAL A 190 16.37 21.38 13.66
C VAL A 190 17.72 22.11 13.70
N ALA A 191 17.94 23.08 12.80
CA ALA A 191 19.16 23.89 12.79
C ALA A 191 19.30 24.73 14.07
N ALA A 192 18.20 25.35 14.53
CA ALA A 192 18.18 26.13 15.76
C ALA A 192 18.53 25.27 17.00
N ASP A 193 17.97 24.06 17.11
CA ASP A 193 18.30 23.13 18.21
C ASP A 193 19.77 22.70 18.17
N ARG A 194 20.31 22.39 16.98
CA ARG A 194 21.73 22.04 16.81
C ARG A 194 22.65 23.18 17.22
N ALA A 195 22.35 24.41 16.80
CA ALA A 195 23.12 25.59 17.18
C ALA A 195 23.07 25.84 18.70
N ALA A 196 21.89 25.72 19.31
CA ALA A 196 21.70 25.87 20.75
C ALA A 196 22.43 24.79 21.58
N LYS A 197 22.59 23.58 21.03
CA LYS A 197 23.39 22.50 21.64
C LYS A 197 24.89 22.74 21.49
N ALA A 198 25.34 23.28 20.36
CA ALA A 198 26.76 23.56 20.10
C ALA A 198 27.30 24.76 20.91
N ALA A 199 26.44 25.69 21.31
CA ALA A 199 26.81 26.85 22.13
C ALA A 199 26.90 26.55 23.64
N ARG A 200 26.69 25.28 24.05
CA ARG A 200 26.83 24.80 25.43
C ARG A 200 28.11 24.01 25.60
#